data_AF-A0A8T5FBM8-F1
#
_entry.id   AF-A0A8T5FBM8-F1
#
_cell.length_a   1.000
_cell.length_b   1.000
_cell.length_c   1.000
_cell.angle_alpha   90.00
_cell.angle_beta   90.00
_cell.angle_gamma   90.00
#
_symmetry.space_group_name_H-M   'P 1'
#
loop_
_entity.id
_entity.type
_entity.pdbx_description
1 polymer ?
#
loop_
_entity_poly.entity_id
_entity_poly.type
_entity_poly.pdbx_seq_one_letter_code
_entity_poly.pdbx_strand_id
1 'polypeptide(L)' 'MKTVIGIPAFNEEKNIAGILIKLKKISQNIIVCDDGSNDLTAKIAEELGAIVVRHEKNLGYG' A
#
# COMPACT_ATOMS: atom_id res chain seq x y z
N MET A 1 -17.46 11.64 -8.96
CA MET A 1 -16.58 12.03 -7.83
C MET A 1 -15.29 11.22 -7.95
N LYS A 2 -14.11 11.83 -7.78
CA LYS A 2 -12.83 11.10 -7.86
C LYS A 2 -12.42 10.71 -6.44
N THR A 3 -12.36 9.41 -6.14
CA THR A 3 -11.99 8.88 -4.83
C THR A 3 -10.53 8.40 -4.86
N VAL A 4 -9.75 8.76 -3.84
CA VAL A 4 -8.39 8.26 -3.62
C VAL A 4 -8.40 7.44 -2.34
N ILE A 5 -7.71 6.30 -2.33
CA ILE A 5 -7.62 5.41 -1.17
C ILE A 5 -6.18 5.41 -0.69
N GLY A 6 -5.96 5.90 0.53
CA GLY A 6 -4.66 5.84 1.20
C GLY A 6 -4.58 4.62 2.12
N ILE A 7 -3.48 3.87 2.04
CA ILE A 7 -3.24 2.67 2.83
C ILE A 7 -1.86 2.78 3.49
N PRO A 8 -1.78 3.04 4.79
CA PRO A 8 -0.53 2.84 5.50
C PRO A 8 -0.23 1.34 5.63
N ALA A 9 1.04 0.94 5.47
CA ALA A 9 1.46 -0.45 5.50
C ALA A 9 2.84 -0.61 6.18
N PHE A 10 3.00 -1.68 6.96
CA PHE A 10 4.29 -2.09 7.53
C PHE A 10 4.30 -3.60 7.73
N ASN A 11 5.17 -4.30 7.00
CA ASN A 11 5.29 -5.77 6.99
C ASN A 11 3.98 -6.54 6.74
N GLU A 12 3.26 -6.16 5.68
CA GLU A 12 1.95 -6.69 5.28
C GLU A 12 1.98 -7.58 4.01
N GLU A 13 3.12 -8.22 3.68
CA GLU A 13 3.28 -9.01 2.44
C GLU A 13 2.19 -10.09 2.24
N LYS A 14 1.64 -10.62 3.34
CA LYS A 14 0.62 -11.68 3.33
C LYS A 14 -0.79 -11.15 3.04
N ASN A 15 -1.05 -9.87 3.28
CA ASN A 15 -2.40 -9.30 3.28
C ASN A 15 -2.59 -8.23 2.19
N ILE A 16 -1.54 -7.46 1.89
CA ILE A 16 -1.62 -6.27 1.04
C ILE A 16 -2.22 -6.59 -0.34
N ALA A 17 -1.88 -7.73 -0.93
CA ALA A 17 -2.42 -8.15 -2.22
C ALA A 17 -3.95 -8.32 -2.20
N GLY A 18 -4.47 -9.04 -1.21
CA GLY A 18 -5.90 -9.30 -1.08
C GLY A 18 -6.71 -8.03 -0.82
N ILE A 19 -6.13 -7.10 -0.06
CA ILE A 19 -6.72 -5.79 0.21
C ILE A 19 -6.78 -4.95 -1.07
N LEU A 20 -5.66 -4.82 -1.80
CA LEU A 20 -5.59 -4.03 -3.03
C LEU A 20 -6.54 -4.55 -4.11
N ILE A 21 -6.65 -5.87 -4.30
CA ILE A 21 -7.59 -6.47 -5.26
C ILE A 21 -9.04 -6.09 -4.94
N LYS A 22 -9.41 -6.05 -3.66
CA LYS A 22 -10.76 -5.64 -3.24
C LYS A 22 -10.98 -4.14 -3.45
N LEU A 23 -10.02 -3.30 -3.07
CA LEU A 23 -10.11 -1.84 -3.16
C LEU A 23 -10.12 -1.33 -4.60
N LYS A 24 -9.47 -2.04 -5.54
CA LYS A 24 -9.53 -1.74 -6.97
C LYS A 24 -10.95 -1.75 -7.55
N LYS A 25 -11.89 -2.47 -6.92
CA LYS A 25 -13.31 -2.46 -7.31
C LYS A 25 -14.00 -1.12 -6.97
N ILE A 26 -13.40 -0.32 -6.08
CA ILE A 26 -13.92 0.96 -5.60
C ILE A 26 -13.20 2.12 -6.30
N SER A 27 -11.87 2.08 -6.36
CA SER A 27 -11.05 3.10 -7.04
C SER A 27 -9.74 2.52 -7.55
N GLN A 28 -9.30 3.04 -8.70
CA GLN A 28 -7.95 2.78 -9.24
C GLN A 28 -6.88 3.71 -8.64
N ASN A 29 -7.28 4.81 -7.98
CA ASN A 29 -6.33 5.75 -7.37
C ASN A 29 -5.99 5.27 -5.94
N ILE A 30 -5.09 4.30 -5.83
CA ILE A 30 -4.64 3.76 -4.54
C ILE A 30 -3.21 4.21 -4.28
N ILE A 31 -2.98 4.76 -3.08
CA ILE A 31 -1.66 5.15 -2.58
C ILE A 31 -1.35 4.29 -1.35
N VAL A 32 -0.25 3.55 -1.40
CA VAL A 32 0.29 2.81 -0.26
C VAL A 32 1.44 3.59 0.34
N CYS A 33 1.34 3.93 1.62
CA CYS A 33 2.41 4.51 2.41
C CYS A 33 3.13 3.37 3.15
N ASP A 34 4.23 2.88 2.57
CA ASP A 34 5.06 1.83 3.16
C ASP A 34 6.01 2.43 4.21
N ASP A 35 5.74 2.15 5.49
CA ASP A 35 6.47 2.71 6.62
C ASP A 35 7.75 1.91 6.92
N GLY A 36 8.61 1.77 5.92
CA GLY A 36 9.90 1.09 6.03
C GLY A 36 9.81 -0.42 6.24
N SER A 37 8.93 -1.10 5.49
CA SER A 37 8.83 -2.57 5.57
C SER A 37 10.15 -3.25 5.17
N ASN A 38 10.45 -4.36 5.83
CA ASN A 38 11.61 -5.22 5.52
C ASN A 38 11.21 -6.47 4.73
N ASP A 39 9.95 -6.57 4.33
CA ASP A 39 9.37 -7.69 3.59
C ASP A 39 8.95 -7.25 2.16
N LEU A 40 8.14 -8.07 1.47
CA LEU A 40 7.72 -7.78 0.10
C LEU A 40 6.55 -6.79 -0.04
N THR A 41 6.09 -6.14 1.04
CA THR A 41 4.90 -5.27 1.05
C THR A 41 4.88 -4.24 -0.08
N ALA A 42 5.94 -3.41 -0.18
CA ALA A 42 6.04 -2.36 -1.18
C ALA A 42 6.03 -2.94 -2.60
N LYS A 43 6.82 -3.99 -2.84
CA LYS A 43 6.93 -4.64 -4.15
C LYS A 43 5.60 -5.20 -4.62
N ILE A 44 4.88 -5.92 -3.74
CA ILE A 44 3.56 -6.47 -4.06
C ILE A 44 2.57 -5.36 -4.40
N ALA A 45 2.61 -4.23 -3.66
CA ALA A 45 1.75 -3.08 -3.93
C ALA A 45 2.04 -2.42 -5.29
N GLU A 46 3.32 -2.23 -5.63
CA GLU A 46 3.76 -1.70 -6.94
C GLU A 46 3.35 -2.61 -8.10
N GLU A 47 3.56 -3.93 -7.98
CA GLU A 47 3.17 -4.92 -8.99
C GLU A 47 1.65 -4.95 -9.21
N LEU A 48 0.88 -4.65 -8.15
CA LEU A 48 -0.55 -4.47 -8.22
C LEU A 48 -0.95 -3.04 -8.62
N GLY A 49 -0.04 -2.20 -9.09
CA GLY A 49 -0.35 -0.89 -9.67
C GLY A 49 -0.84 0.16 -8.67
N ALA A 50 -0.56 -0.03 -7.38
CA ALA A 50 -0.70 1.06 -6.41
C ALA A 50 0.49 2.03 -6.57
N ILE A 51 0.25 3.30 -6.26
CA ILE A 51 1.34 4.27 -6.08
C ILE A 51 1.93 4.01 -4.70
N VAL A 52 3.23 3.74 -4.61
CA VAL A 52 3.90 3.47 -3.33
C VAL A 52 4.78 4.65 -2.93
N VAL A 53 4.58 5.14 -1.71
CA VAL A 53 5.46 6.11 -1.04
C VAL A 53 6.11 5.35 0.11
N ARG A 54 7.45 5.28 0.12
CA ARG A 54 8.19 4.46 1.08
C ARG A 54 9.08 5.31 1.98
N HIS A 55 9.00 5.06 3.29
CA HIS A 55 9.96 5.59 4.27
C HIS A 55 11.21 4.71 4.34
N GLU A 56 12.36 5.32 4.66
CA GLU A 56 13.63 4.57 4.83
C GLU A 56 13.61 3.63 6.04
N LYS A 57 12.80 3.94 7.05
CA LYS A 57 12.61 3.18 8.28
C LYS A 57 11.20 3.40 8.81
N ASN A 58 10.75 2.52 9.70
CA ASN A 58 9.49 2.69 10.40
C ASN A 58 9.48 3.99 11.22
N LEU A 59 8.56 4.90 10.91
CA LEU A 59 8.33 6.17 11.60
C LEU A 59 7.08 6.12 12.50
N GLY A 60 6.31 5.04 12.42
CA GLY A 60 5.06 4.87 13.14
C GLY A 60 3.89 5.58 12.44
N TYR A 61 2.71 5.42 13.02
CA TYR A 61 1.47 6.02 12.52
C TYR A 61 1.23 7.37 13.22
N GLY A 62 1.12 8.46 12.45
CA GLY A 62 0.85 9.81 12.95
C GLY A 62 0.68 10.83 11.83
#